data_AF-A0A1Y5I3C5-F1
#
_entry.id   AF-A0A1Y5I3C5-F1
#
_cell.length_a   1.000
_cell.length_b   1.000
_cell.length_c   1.000
_cell.angle_alpha   90.00
_cell.angle_beta   90.00
_cell.angle_gamma   90.00
#
_symmetry.space_group_name_H-M   'P 1'
#
loop_
_entity.id
_entity.type
_entity.pdbx_description
1 polymer ?
#
loop_
_entity_poly.entity_id
_entity_poly.type
_entity_poly.pdbx_seq_one_letter_code
_entity_poly.pdbx_strand_id
1 'polypeptide(L)'
;MMSQVEQFMPPIDPDNEQFVIYVRSKRGLKAWYPLNVVTGGSAANTLVKGLDNDMSREMAQKSLQQNIGKAIYKDFEAIEKVARTMPMLKQAKEIEYGFAVLDKKNPRSMFSPASGSVMMIPSEEDCETPADKFQEMGDNLKKMFGQQ
;
A
#
# COMPACT_ATOMS: atom_id res chain seq x y z
N MET A 1 6.39 30.76 -7.40
CA MET A 1 6.91 29.46 -6.92
C MET A 1 5.83 28.42 -6.59
N MET A 2 4.53 28.66 -6.86
CA MET A 2 3.47 27.67 -6.59
C MET A 2 3.28 26.63 -7.72
N SER A 3 3.89 26.87 -8.89
CA SER A 3 3.61 26.16 -10.14
C SER A 3 4.36 24.83 -10.32
N GLN A 4 5.42 24.57 -9.56
CA GLN A 4 6.26 23.38 -9.79
C GLN A 4 5.76 22.13 -9.04
N VAL A 5 5.00 22.28 -7.96
CA VAL A 5 4.52 21.14 -7.16
C VAL A 5 3.35 20.43 -7.85
N GLU A 6 2.53 21.16 -8.60
CA GLU A 6 1.39 20.59 -9.34
C GLU A 6 1.81 19.62 -10.44
N GLN A 7 2.99 19.82 -11.03
CA GLN A 7 3.53 18.95 -12.08
C GLN A 7 3.88 17.52 -11.59
N PHE A 8 4.03 17.32 -10.28
CA PHE A 8 4.39 16.02 -9.68
C PHE A 8 3.24 15.36 -8.92
N MET A 9 2.03 15.92 -8.97
CA MET A 9 0.86 15.29 -8.36
C MET A 9 0.23 14.30 -9.36
N PRO A 10 -0.04 13.04 -8.94
CA PRO A 10 -0.76 12.12 -9.78
C PRO A 10 -2.16 12.66 -10.10
N PRO A 11 -2.73 12.31 -11.26
CA PRO A 11 -4.08 12.74 -11.62
C PRO A 11 -5.07 12.24 -10.55
N ILE A 12 -5.96 13.14 -10.12
CA ILE A 12 -7.00 12.80 -9.15
C ILE A 12 -8.14 12.10 -9.87
N ASP A 13 -8.51 10.92 -9.38
CA ASP A 13 -9.67 10.18 -9.87
C ASP A 13 -10.94 10.68 -9.14
N PRO A 14 -11.94 11.21 -9.86
CA PRO A 14 -13.16 11.72 -9.23
C PRO A 14 -14.03 10.58 -8.65
N ASP A 15 -14.03 9.40 -9.27
CA ASP A 15 -14.97 8.33 -9.01
C ASP A 15 -14.42 7.29 -8.01
N ASN A 16 -13.10 7.12 -8.00
CA ASN A 16 -12.43 6.07 -7.22
C ASN A 16 -11.51 6.62 -6.15
N GLU A 17 -11.45 5.91 -5.02
CA GLU A 17 -10.50 6.21 -3.97
C GLU A 17 -9.08 5.88 -4.44
N GLN A 18 -8.15 6.77 -4.10
CA GLN A 18 -6.74 6.60 -4.41
C GLN A 18 -5.96 6.40 -3.13
N PHE A 19 -4.95 5.55 -3.19
CA PHE A 19 -4.12 5.18 -2.05
C PHE A 19 -2.69 5.62 -2.32
N VAL A 20 -2.14 6.39 -1.40
CA VAL A 20 -0.72 6.76 -1.43
C VAL A 20 0.05 5.66 -0.74
N ILE A 21 0.97 5.02 -1.46
CA ILE A 21 1.92 4.07 -0.91
C ILE A 21 3.09 4.85 -0.33
N TYR A 22 3.36 4.63 0.94
CA TYR A 22 4.44 5.26 1.68
C TYR A 22 5.55 4.29 1.98
N VAL A 23 6.74 4.87 2.14
CA VAL A 23 7.92 4.16 2.55
C VAL A 23 8.66 4.96 3.63
N ARG A 24 9.24 4.25 4.60
CA ARG A 24 10.12 4.86 5.62
C ARG A 24 11.22 3.91 6.06
N SER A 25 12.22 4.45 6.75
CA SER A 25 13.18 3.63 7.49
C SER A 25 12.55 3.13 8.79
N LYS A 26 12.70 1.84 9.09
CA LYS A 26 12.22 1.24 10.35
C LYS A 26 12.93 1.80 11.59
N ARG A 27 14.24 2.06 11.44
CA ARG A 27 15.15 2.41 12.55
C ARG A 27 15.67 3.86 12.49
N GLY A 28 15.31 4.59 11.44
CA GLY A 28 15.76 5.97 11.20
C GLY A 28 14.68 7.00 11.49
N LEU A 29 14.69 8.09 10.72
CA LEU A 29 13.66 9.12 10.77
C LEU A 29 12.28 8.48 10.52
N LYS A 30 11.34 8.71 11.44
CA LYS A 30 9.97 8.19 11.37
C LYS A 30 9.06 8.92 10.38
N ALA A 31 9.64 9.69 9.46
CA ALA A 31 8.90 10.39 8.42
C ALA A 31 8.50 9.41 7.31
N TRP A 32 7.25 9.51 6.86
CA TRP A 32 6.73 8.76 5.72
C TRP A 32 6.98 9.53 4.43
N TYR A 33 7.50 8.85 3.42
CA TYR A 33 7.75 9.42 2.10
C TYR A 33 6.84 8.75 1.07
N PRO A 34 6.10 9.52 0.25
CA PRO A 34 5.25 8.94 -0.78
C PRO A 34 6.11 8.30 -1.88
N LEU A 35 5.77 7.08 -2.26
CA LEU A 35 6.46 6.29 -3.28
C LEU A 35 5.64 6.23 -4.58
N ASN A 36 4.35 5.96 -4.46
CA ASN A 36 3.43 5.83 -5.59
C ASN A 36 1.99 6.13 -5.15
N VAL A 37 1.11 6.40 -6.11
CA VAL A 37 -0.34 6.47 -5.88
C VAL A 37 -1.04 5.44 -6.76
N VAL A 38 -1.93 4.66 -6.15
CA VAL A 38 -2.69 3.59 -6.81
C VAL A 38 -4.17 3.94 -6.75
N THR A 39 -4.86 3.83 -7.88
CA THR A 39 -6.31 4.01 -7.93
C THR A 39 -7.01 2.69 -7.62
N GLY A 40 -7.94 2.71 -6.66
CA GLY A 40 -8.79 1.58 -6.33
C GLY A 40 -9.96 1.40 -7.29
N GLY A 41 -10.69 0.28 -7.14
CA GLY A 41 -11.98 0.08 -7.80
C GLY A 41 -13.15 0.25 -6.84
N SER A 42 -14.37 -0.06 -7.30
CA SER A 42 -15.61 0.04 -6.52
C SER A 42 -15.55 -0.68 -5.17
N ALA A 43 -14.92 -1.86 -5.11
CA ALA A 43 -14.73 -2.61 -3.86
C ALA A 43 -13.87 -1.84 -2.85
N ALA A 44 -12.79 -1.20 -3.32
CA ALA A 44 -11.93 -0.38 -2.47
C ALA A 44 -12.68 0.85 -1.93
N ASN A 45 -13.52 1.48 -2.75
CA ASN A 45 -14.35 2.61 -2.33
C ASN A 45 -15.29 2.22 -1.18
N THR A 46 -15.89 1.03 -1.24
CA THR A 46 -16.75 0.50 -0.17
C THR A 46 -15.95 0.28 1.11
N LEU A 47 -14.73 -0.27 1.01
CA LEU A 47 -13.88 -0.47 2.19
C LEU A 47 -13.46 0.87 2.81
N VAL A 48 -13.12 1.88 2.01
CA VAL A 48 -12.80 3.23 2.52
C VAL A 48 -13.97 3.82 3.28
N LYS A 49 -15.21 3.73 2.76
CA LYS A 49 -16.41 4.13 3.50
C LYS A 49 -16.59 3.35 4.80
N GLY A 50 -16.19 2.08 4.82
CA GLY A 50 -16.20 1.23 6.02
C GLY A 50 -15.23 1.68 7.11
N LEU A 51 -14.19 2.48 6.78
CA LEU A 51 -13.25 3.04 7.76
C LEU A 51 -13.88 4.13 8.64
N ASP A 52 -14.93 4.79 8.15
CA ASP A 52 -15.66 5.85 8.86
C ASP A 52 -16.70 5.30 9.85
N ASN A 53 -16.93 3.99 9.87
CA ASN A 53 -17.93 3.35 10.73
C ASN A 53 -17.25 2.40 11.73
N ASP A 54 -17.42 2.69 13.02
CA ASP A 54 -16.77 1.97 14.12
C ASP A 54 -16.97 0.44 14.08
N MET A 55 -18.13 -0.04 13.62
CA MET A 55 -18.42 -1.47 13.56
C MET A 55 -17.66 -2.18 12.43
N SER A 56 -17.46 -1.51 11.29
CA SER A 56 -16.81 -2.10 10.11
C SER A 56 -15.33 -1.72 9.99
N ARG A 57 -14.85 -0.77 10.79
CA ARG A 57 -13.54 -0.15 10.66
C ARG A 57 -12.40 -1.15 10.64
N GLU A 58 -12.36 -2.05 11.63
CA GLU A 58 -11.28 -3.03 11.75
C GLU A 58 -11.26 -4.02 10.59
N MET A 59 -12.44 -4.49 10.17
CA MET A 59 -12.57 -5.39 9.02
C MET A 59 -12.17 -4.69 7.72
N ALA A 60 -12.64 -3.48 7.51
CA ALA A 60 -12.32 -2.68 6.33
C ALA A 60 -10.82 -2.38 6.24
N GLN A 61 -10.22 -1.95 7.35
CA GLN A 61 -8.79 -1.71 7.46
C GLN A 61 -8.00 -2.98 7.15
N LYS A 62 -8.38 -4.12 7.75
CA LYS A 62 -7.70 -5.41 7.51
C LYS A 62 -7.78 -5.81 6.03
N SER A 63 -8.96 -5.72 5.41
CA SER A 63 -9.12 -6.04 3.99
C SER A 63 -8.31 -5.11 3.08
N LEU A 64 -8.26 -3.81 3.38
CA LEU A 64 -7.42 -2.86 2.64
C LEU A 64 -5.93 -3.19 2.79
N GLN A 65 -5.48 -3.44 4.02
CA GLN A 65 -4.12 -3.85 4.33
C GLN A 65 -3.68 -5.09 3.56
N GLN A 66 -4.52 -6.12 3.52
CA GLN A 66 -4.24 -7.36 2.80
C GLN A 66 -4.22 -7.15 1.28
N ASN A 67 -5.22 -6.46 0.73
CA ASN A 67 -5.32 -6.25 -0.72
C ASN A 67 -4.18 -5.39 -1.27
N ILE A 68 -3.85 -4.29 -0.58
CA ILE A 68 -2.75 -3.41 -0.98
C ILE A 68 -1.41 -4.11 -0.74
N GLY A 69 -1.28 -4.85 0.38
CA GLY A 69 -0.10 -5.66 0.65
C GLY A 69 0.18 -6.66 -0.45
N LYS A 70 -0.80 -7.47 -0.87
CA LYS A 70 -0.67 -8.39 -2.02
C LYS A 70 -0.19 -7.69 -3.29
N ALA A 71 -0.75 -6.53 -3.60
CA ALA A 71 -0.35 -5.75 -4.78
C ALA A 71 1.10 -5.29 -4.69
N ILE A 72 1.56 -4.88 -3.50
CA ILE A 72 2.96 -4.52 -3.25
C ILE A 72 3.87 -5.75 -3.36
N TYR A 73 3.50 -6.87 -2.74
CA TYR A 73 4.33 -8.08 -2.72
C TYR A 73 4.51 -8.69 -4.11
N LYS A 74 3.48 -8.64 -4.95
CA LYS A 74 3.57 -9.07 -6.35
C LYS A 74 4.68 -8.37 -7.15
N ASP A 75 4.92 -7.09 -6.89
CA ASP A 75 5.91 -6.26 -7.58
C ASP A 75 7.01 -5.77 -6.62
N PHE A 76 7.30 -6.53 -5.55
CA PHE A 76 8.11 -6.07 -4.44
C PHE A 76 9.51 -5.62 -4.84
N GLU A 77 10.20 -6.40 -5.69
CA GLU A 77 11.55 -6.07 -6.15
C GLU A 77 11.61 -4.71 -6.87
N ALA A 78 10.60 -4.42 -7.70
CA ALA A 78 10.51 -3.16 -8.42
C ALA A 78 10.24 -1.99 -7.45
N ILE A 79 9.29 -2.18 -6.53
CA ILE A 79 8.94 -1.21 -5.50
C ILE A 79 10.13 -0.90 -4.59
N GLU A 80 10.84 -1.94 -4.14
CA GLU A 80 12.04 -1.81 -3.30
C GLU A 80 13.16 -1.10 -4.05
N LYS A 81 13.39 -1.44 -5.32
CA LYS A 81 14.38 -0.75 -6.16
C LYS A 81 14.08 0.74 -6.25
N VAL A 82 12.82 1.13 -6.46
CA VAL A 82 12.42 2.54 -6.48
C VAL A 82 12.64 3.18 -5.11
N ALA A 83 12.21 2.54 -4.02
CA ALA A 83 12.42 3.04 -2.67
C ALA A 83 13.91 3.29 -2.36
N ARG A 84 14.80 2.40 -2.79
CA ARG A 84 16.26 2.54 -2.58
C ARG A 84 16.91 3.63 -3.43
N THR A 85 16.25 4.12 -4.48
CA THR A 85 16.75 5.29 -5.22
C THR A 85 16.62 6.58 -4.43
N MET A 86 15.68 6.63 -3.46
CA MET A 86 15.44 7.80 -2.62
C MET A 86 16.62 8.08 -1.69
N PRO A 87 17.24 9.28 -1.75
CA PRO A 87 18.42 9.62 -0.96
C PRO A 87 18.24 9.40 0.56
N MET A 88 17.05 9.68 1.09
CA MET A 88 16.71 9.51 2.51
C MET A 88 16.65 8.03 2.97
N LEU A 89 16.50 7.09 2.03
CA LEU A 89 16.41 5.65 2.34
C LEU A 89 17.66 4.86 1.94
N LYS A 90 18.64 5.48 1.26
CA LYS A 90 19.88 4.80 0.82
C LYS A 90 20.63 4.10 1.95
N GLN A 91 20.59 4.65 3.16
CA GLN A 91 21.28 4.10 4.34
C GLN A 91 20.34 3.30 5.25
N ALA A 92 19.05 3.17 4.91
CA ALA A 92 18.11 2.42 5.70
C ALA A 92 18.44 0.93 5.61
N LYS A 93 18.76 0.32 6.76
CA LYS A 93 18.98 -1.14 6.87
C LYS A 93 17.68 -1.92 6.64
N GLU A 94 16.57 -1.38 7.12
CA GLU A 94 15.24 -1.96 7.06
C GLU A 94 14.26 -0.89 6.62
N ILE A 95 13.44 -1.21 5.63
CA ILE A 95 12.44 -0.33 5.04
C ILE A 95 11.06 -0.89 5.41
N GLU A 96 10.15 0.00 5.81
CA GLU A 96 8.75 -0.33 6.07
C GLU A 96 7.86 0.36 5.04
N TYR A 97 6.78 -0.34 4.67
CA TYR A 97 5.76 0.15 3.76
C TYR A 97 4.46 0.41 4.52
N GLY A 98 3.78 1.46 4.09
CA GLY A 98 2.46 1.83 4.60
C GLY A 98 1.62 2.41 3.48
N PHE A 99 0.35 2.67 3.76
CA PHE A 99 -0.51 3.39 2.83
C PHE A 99 -1.48 4.30 3.58
N ALA A 100 -1.97 5.32 2.89
CA ALA A 100 -3.10 6.12 3.36
C ALA A 100 -4.04 6.42 2.18
N VAL A 101 -5.31 6.69 2.49
CA VAL A 101 -6.25 7.22 1.50
C VAL A 101 -5.82 8.64 1.13
N LEU A 102 -5.74 8.94 -0.16
CA LEU A 102 -5.41 10.26 -0.68
C LEU A 102 -6.56 11.23 -0.36
N ASP A 103 -6.23 12.33 0.33
CA ASP A 103 -7.21 13.41 0.51
C ASP A 103 -7.39 14.17 -0.82
N LYS A 104 -8.48 13.87 -1.53
CA LYS A 104 -8.83 14.53 -2.80
C LYS A 104 -9.04 16.05 -2.66
N LYS A 105 -9.41 16.54 -1.47
CA LYS A 105 -9.60 17.98 -1.22
C LYS A 105 -8.27 18.69 -0.99
N ASN A 106 -7.28 17.96 -0.48
CA ASN A 106 -5.92 18.46 -0.30
C ASN A 106 -4.87 17.40 -0.67
N PRO A 107 -4.64 17.13 -1.98
CA PRO A 107 -3.70 16.09 -2.42
C PRO A 107 -2.26 16.32 -1.96
N ARG A 108 -1.89 17.60 -1.72
CA ARG A 108 -0.56 17.97 -1.18
C ARG A 108 -0.30 17.40 0.21
N SER A 109 -1.34 17.01 0.96
CA SER A 109 -1.19 16.33 2.25
C SER A 109 -0.42 15.02 2.15
N MET A 110 -0.32 14.41 0.96
CA MET A 110 0.45 13.18 0.74
C MET A 110 1.95 13.31 1.02
N PHE A 111 2.51 14.53 1.00
CA PHE A 111 3.93 14.74 1.33
C PHE A 111 4.19 14.86 2.84
N SER A 112 3.13 15.05 3.64
CA SER A 112 3.21 15.19 5.08
C SER A 112 1.93 14.61 5.71
N PRO A 113 1.76 13.29 5.68
CA PRO A 113 0.55 12.65 6.18
C PRO A 113 0.37 12.92 7.68
N ALA A 114 -0.89 13.08 8.11
CA ALA A 114 -1.23 13.27 9.51
C ALA A 114 -0.71 12.09 10.36
N SER A 115 -0.30 12.37 11.60
CA SER A 115 0.18 11.33 12.52
C SER A 115 -0.89 10.25 12.69
N GLY A 116 -0.54 8.99 12.44
CA GLY A 116 -1.45 7.85 12.54
C GLY A 116 -2.38 7.60 11.34
N SER A 117 -2.32 8.44 10.29
CA SER A 117 -3.13 8.22 9.06
C SER A 117 -2.57 7.14 8.14
N VAL A 118 -1.27 6.82 8.28
CA VAL A 118 -0.61 5.78 7.49
C VAL A 118 -0.81 4.42 8.16
N MET A 119 -1.56 3.56 7.50
CA MET A 119 -1.76 2.16 7.87
C MET A 119 -0.56 1.34 7.41
N MET A 120 -0.03 0.49 8.29
CA MET A 120 1.12 -0.36 7.95
C MET A 120 0.68 -1.49 7.02
N ILE A 121 1.54 -1.82 6.06
CA ILE A 121 1.38 -3.03 5.26
C ILE A 121 1.80 -4.23 6.12
N PRO A 122 0.93 -5.23 6.31
CA PRO A 122 1.26 -6.43 7.07
C PRO A 122 2.24 -7.32 6.28
N SER A 123 2.77 -8.37 6.90
CA SER A 123 3.69 -9.29 6.20
C SER A 123 3.03 -9.98 5.01
N GLU A 124 3.83 -10.54 4.10
CA GLU A 124 3.32 -11.29 2.94
C GLU A 124 2.42 -12.45 3.38
N GLU A 125 2.84 -13.20 4.41
CA GLU A 125 2.09 -14.33 4.97
C GLU A 125 0.74 -13.93 5.57
N ASP A 126 0.62 -12.69 6.06
CA ASP A 126 -0.59 -12.10 6.63
C ASP A 126 -1.50 -11.48 5.57
N CYS A 127 -0.96 -11.22 4.38
CA CYS A 127 -1.72 -10.77 3.21
C CYS A 127 -2.45 -11.92 2.55
N GLU A 128 -1.94 -13.15 2.66
CA GLU A 128 -2.57 -14.34 2.12
C GLU A 128 -3.82 -14.73 2.90
N THR A 129 -4.91 -14.96 2.17
CA THR A 129 -6.11 -15.58 2.73
C THR A 129 -5.92 -17.10 2.79
N PRO A 130 -6.66 -17.82 3.65
CA PRO A 130 -6.67 -19.27 3.63
C PRO A 130 -6.94 -19.85 2.23
N ALA A 131 -7.81 -19.20 1.44
CA ALA A 131 -8.11 -19.62 0.09
C ALA A 131 -6.89 -19.54 -0.86
N ASP A 132 -6.07 -18.49 -0.74
CA ASP A 132 -4.84 -18.37 -1.54
C ASP A 132 -3.86 -19.49 -1.18
N LYS A 133 -3.69 -19.78 0.12
CA LYS A 133 -2.83 -20.87 0.62
C LYS A 133 -3.30 -22.24 0.13
N PHE A 134 -4.62 -22.48 0.11
CA PHE A 134 -5.19 -23.73 -0.41
C PHE A 134 -5.00 -23.87 -1.93
N GLN A 135 -5.15 -22.80 -2.69
CA GLN A 135 -4.92 -22.81 -4.13
C GLN A 135 -3.45 -23.06 -4.45
N GLU A 136 -2.54 -22.39 -3.76
CA GLU A 136 -1.09 -22.59 -3.93
C GLU A 136 -0.66 -24.01 -3.56
N MET A 137 -1.20 -24.57 -2.47
CA MET A 137 -0.96 -25.98 -2.10
C MET A 137 -1.47 -26.94 -3.18
N GLY A 138 -2.65 -26.68 -3.75
CA GLY A 138 -3.20 -27.46 -4.86
C GLY A 138 -2.35 -27.39 -6.13
N ASP A 139 -1.84 -26.21 -6.48
CA ASP A 139 -0.98 -26.00 -7.64
C ASP A 139 0.41 -26.63 -7.45
N ASN A 140 0.98 -26.55 -6.25
CA ASN A 140 2.24 -27.22 -5.89
C ASN A 140 2.09 -28.75 -5.90
N LEU A 141 0.99 -29.28 -5.38
CA LEU A 141 0.67 -30.71 -5.48
C LEU A 141 0.55 -31.15 -6.95
N LYS A 142 -0.20 -30.42 -7.79
CA LYS A 142 -0.28 -30.74 -9.22
C LYS A 142 1.08 -30.72 -9.93
N LYS A 143 1.98 -29.80 -9.58
CA LYS A 143 3.34 -29.75 -10.15
C LYS A 143 4.19 -30.94 -9.70
N MET A 144 4.11 -31.34 -8.43
CA MET A 144 4.87 -32.48 -7.89
C MET A 144 4.34 -33.83 -8.39
N PHE A 145 3.03 -33.97 -8.52
CA PHE A 145 2.38 -35.21 -8.98
C PHE A 145 2.19 -35.28 -10.51
N GLY A 146 2.33 -34.15 -11.21
CA GLY A 146 2.28 -34.07 -12.67
C GLY A 146 3.65 -34.13 -13.36
N GLN A 147 4.75 -34.31 -12.61
CA GLN A 147 6.10 -34.55 -13.14
C GLN A 147 6.47 -36.05 -13.22
N GLN A 148 5.48 -36.95 -13.33
CA GLN A 148 5.69 -38.36 -13.68
C GLN A 148 5.26 -38.67 -15.11
#